data_AF-A0A2E6S3G6-F1
#
_entry.id   AF-A0A2E6S3G6-F1
#
_cell.length_a   1.000
_cell.length_b   1.000
_cell.length_c   1.000
_cell.angle_alpha   90.00
_cell.angle_beta   90.00
_cell.angle_gamma   90.00
#
_symmetry.space_group_name_H-M   'P 1'
#
loop_
_entity.id
_entity.type
_entity.pdbx_description
1 polymer ?
#
loop_
_entity_poly.entity_id
_entity_poly.type
_entity_poly.pdbx_seq_one_letter_code
_entity_poly.pdbx_strand_id
1 'polypeptide(L)'
;MKIFYIILAILGIVLPYWAMFSSILIDQYTVRQFFSAWFENNAVRMIAADLGVAGTTFSAYIIYSFKQGNGPHPLKYFIMMFGVGLSLAMPMYFLKKEMEK
;
A
#
# COMPACT_ATOMS: atom_id res chain seq x y z
N MET A 1 -5.16 -19.70 2.31
CA MET A 1 -5.00 -18.30 1.83
C MET A 1 -4.86 -17.27 2.95
N LYS A 2 -5.55 -17.40 4.10
CA LYS A 2 -5.48 -16.43 5.21
C LYS A 2 -4.07 -16.13 5.71
N ILE A 3 -3.27 -17.17 6.00
CA ILE A 3 -1.88 -17.03 6.47
C ILE A 3 -1.01 -16.27 5.44
N PHE A 4 -1.18 -16.56 4.15
CA PHE A 4 -0.45 -15.89 3.08
C PHE A 4 -0.72 -14.38 3.07
N TYR A 5 -1.98 -13.95 3.20
CA TYR A 5 -2.31 -12.52 3.29
C TYR A 5 -1.77 -11.85 4.56
N ILE A 6 -1.71 -12.56 5.68
CA ILE A 6 -1.10 -12.05 6.92
C ILE A 6 0.40 -11.83 6.73
N ILE A 7 1.10 -12.80 6.13
CA ILE A 7 2.53 -12.67 5.83
C ILE A 7 2.78 -11.49 4.89
N LEU A 8 1.99 -11.35 3.82
CA LEU A 8 2.10 -10.21 2.91
C LEU A 8 1.78 -8.88 3.59
N ALA A 9 0.81 -8.82 4.50
CA ALA A 9 0.51 -7.62 5.26
C ALA A 9 1.68 -7.21 6.18
N ILE A 10 2.31 -8.17 6.85
CA ILE A 10 3.50 -7.92 7.69
C ILE A 10 4.65 -7.42 6.81
N LEU A 11 4.97 -8.11 5.71
CA LEU A 11 6.01 -7.69 4.77
C LEU A 11 5.71 -6.30 4.19
N GLY A 12 4.44 -6.03 3.90
CA GLY A 12 3.97 -4.76 3.38
C GLY A 12 4.08 -3.59 4.35
N ILE A 13 4.25 -3.84 5.65
CA ILE A 13 4.59 -2.83 6.67
C ILE A 13 6.11 -2.75 6.84
N VAL A 14 6.76 -3.90 7.04
CA VAL A 14 8.17 -3.97 7.40
C VAL A 14 9.05 -3.38 6.30
N LEU A 15 8.83 -3.76 5.04
CA LEU A 15 9.69 -3.33 3.93
C LEU A 15 9.62 -1.81 3.68
N PRO A 16 8.43 -1.17 3.57
CA PRO A 16 8.37 0.27 3.33
C PRO A 16 8.92 1.09 4.50
N TYR A 17 8.60 0.73 5.75
CA TYR A 17 9.12 1.46 6.90
C TYR A 17 10.62 1.24 7.07
N TRP A 18 11.13 0.03 6.84
CA TRP A 18 12.57 -0.21 6.88
C TRP A 18 13.30 0.65 5.84
N ALA A 19 12.80 0.73 4.61
CA ALA A 19 13.38 1.60 3.58
C ALA A 19 13.34 3.08 4.01
N MET A 20 12.20 3.56 4.52
CA MET A 20 12.06 4.95 4.96
C MET A 20 13.00 5.28 6.14
N PHE A 21 13.06 4.41 7.16
CA PHE A 21 13.95 4.61 8.30
C PHE A 21 15.42 4.49 7.92
N SER A 22 15.78 3.58 7.02
CA SER A 22 17.15 3.48 6.49
C SER A 22 17.55 4.79 5.82
N SER A 23 16.71 5.33 4.93
CA SER A 23 17.02 6.60 4.26
C SER A 23 17.16 7.77 5.23
N ILE A 24 16.33 7.83 6.27
CA ILE A 24 16.37 8.96 7.23
C ILE A 24 17.52 8.81 8.22
N LEU A 25 17.71 7.63 8.80
CA LEU A 25 18.64 7.40 9.91
C LEU A 25 20.07 7.05 9.44
N ILE A 26 20.20 6.36 8.32
CA ILE A 26 21.50 5.90 7.80
C ILE A 26 21.99 6.88 6.74
N ASP A 27 21.17 7.12 5.71
CA ASP A 27 21.54 8.00 4.59
C ASP A 27 21.37 9.50 4.91
N GLN A 28 20.88 9.82 6.11
CA GLN A 28 20.67 11.19 6.61
C GLN A 28 19.76 12.03 5.70
N TYR A 29 18.85 11.40 4.97
CA TYR A 29 17.89 12.12 4.14
C TYR A 29 16.87 12.83 5.01
N THR A 30 16.63 14.10 4.70
CA THR A 30 15.42 14.77 5.15
C THR A 30 14.19 14.08 4.54
N VAL A 31 13.04 14.17 5.22
CA VAL A 31 11.76 13.66 4.69
C VAL A 31 11.48 14.21 3.28
N ARG A 32 11.84 15.48 3.03
CA ARG A 32 11.71 16.09 1.70
C ARG A 32 12.59 15.40 0.66
N GLN A 33 13.86 15.14 0.97
CA GLN A 33 14.78 14.45 0.05
C GLN A 33 14.33 13.02 -0.24
N PHE A 34 13.80 12.30 0.75
CA PHE A 34 13.23 10.98 0.55
C PHE A 34 12.10 10.99 -0.50
N PHE A 35 11.14 11.91 -0.39
CA PHE A 35 10.08 12.03 -1.38
C PHE A 35 10.56 12.58 -2.73
N SER A 36 11.58 13.43 -2.76
CA SER A 36 12.19 13.88 -4.02
C SER A 36 12.88 12.75 -4.77
N ALA A 37 13.49 11.79 -4.06
CA ALA A 37 14.14 10.62 -4.67
C ALA A 37 13.17 9.74 -5.49
N TRP A 38 11.88 9.72 -5.13
CA TRP A 38 10.85 9.00 -5.88
C TRP A 38 10.64 9.52 -7.31
N PHE A 39 11.07 10.76 -7.57
CA PHE A 39 10.90 11.41 -8.86
C PHE A 39 12.23 11.81 -9.51
N GLU A 40 13.35 11.39 -8.94
CA GLU A 40 14.69 11.81 -9.35
C GLU A 40 15.09 11.26 -10.72
N ASN A 41 14.69 10.02 -11.05
CA ASN A 41 15.02 9.39 -12.32
C ASN A 41 13.82 8.69 -12.97
N ASN A 42 13.96 8.40 -14.28
CA ASN A 42 12.88 7.81 -15.06
C ASN A 42 12.47 6.41 -14.61
N ALA A 43 13.39 5.61 -14.07
CA ALA A 43 13.08 4.26 -13.59
C ALA A 43 12.18 4.30 -12.34
N VAL A 44 12.52 5.13 -11.36
CA VAL A 44 11.71 5.28 -10.14
C VAL A 44 10.38 5.96 -10.44
N ARG A 45 10.36 6.93 -11.38
CA ARG A 45 9.10 7.54 -11.88
C ARG A 45 8.18 6.51 -12.53
N MET A 46 8.72 5.56 -13.31
CA MET A 46 7.94 4.48 -13.90
C MET A 46 7.31 3.59 -12.81
N ILE A 47 8.08 3.20 -11.79
CA ILE A 47 7.59 2.40 -10.66
C ILE A 47 6.52 3.16 -9.88
N ALA A 48 6.75 4.45 -9.59
CA ALA A 48 5.79 5.30 -8.89
C ALA A 48 4.49 5.45 -9.69
N ALA A 49 4.57 5.58 -11.02
CA ALA A 49 3.40 5.63 -11.90
C ALA A 49 2.62 4.31 -11.88
N ASP A 50 3.31 3.16 -11.99
CA ASP A 50 2.67 1.83 -11.94
C ASP A 50 1.96 1.61 -10.60
N LEU A 51 2.63 1.93 -9.49
CA LEU A 51 2.03 1.88 -8.14
C LEU A 51 0.83 2.84 -8.02
N GLY A 52 0.90 4.02 -8.62
CA GLY A 52 -0.20 4.99 -8.64
C GLY A 52 -1.44 4.46 -9.38
N VAL A 53 -1.24 3.84 -10.54
CA VAL A 53 -2.31 3.21 -11.32
C VAL A 53 -2.88 2.01 -10.56
N ALA A 54 -2.03 1.16 -9.96
CA ALA A 54 -2.48 0.04 -9.13
C ALA A 54 -3.28 0.50 -7.91
N GLY A 55 -2.83 1.54 -7.20
CA GLY A 55 -3.54 2.13 -6.07
C GLY A 55 -4.88 2.74 -6.45
N THR A 56 -4.95 3.43 -7.59
CA THR A 56 -6.20 3.98 -8.13
C THR A 56 -7.17 2.87 -8.52
N THR A 57 -6.68 1.82 -9.18
CA THR A 57 -7.47 0.66 -9.58
C THR A 57 -8.04 -0.06 -8.36
N PHE A 58 -7.21 -0.30 -7.35
CA PHE A 58 -7.65 -0.90 -6.08
C PHE A 58 -8.68 -0.02 -5.37
N SER A 59 -8.47 1.30 -5.34
CA SER A 59 -9.41 2.26 -4.77
C SER A 59 -10.78 2.23 -5.46
N ALA A 60 -10.79 2.20 -6.80
CA ALA A 60 -12.02 2.06 -7.58
C ALA A 60 -12.71 0.72 -7.29
N TYR A 61 -11.94 -0.37 -7.20
CA TYR A 61 -12.48 -1.71 -6.93
C TYR A 61 -13.13 -1.82 -5.55
N ILE A 62 -12.50 -1.31 -4.48
CA ILE A 62 -13.09 -1.39 -3.14
C ILE A 62 -14.38 -0.56 -3.03
N ILE A 63 -14.44 0.61 -3.68
CA ILE A 63 -15.66 1.43 -3.74
C ILE A 63 -16.76 0.66 -4.49
N TYR A 64 -16.43 0.09 -5.64
CA TYR A 64 -17.37 -0.70 -6.43
C TYR A 64 -17.89 -1.91 -5.64
N SER A 65 -17.01 -2.69 -5.01
CA SER A 65 -17.38 -3.87 -4.23
C SER A 65 -18.26 -3.54 -3.03
N PHE A 66 -18.01 -2.41 -2.36
CA PHE A 66 -18.84 -1.92 -1.26
C PHE A 66 -20.23 -1.52 -1.76
N LYS A 67 -20.33 -0.79 -2.88
CA LYS A 67 -21.63 -0.41 -3.49
C LYS A 67 -22.48 -1.61 -3.91
N GLN A 68 -21.84 -2.71 -4.32
CA GLN A 68 -22.52 -3.96 -4.68
C GLN A 68 -22.90 -4.82 -3.47
N GLY A 69 -22.63 -4.37 -2.22
CA GLY A 69 -22.93 -5.12 -1.00
C GLY A 69 -22.01 -6.32 -0.74
N ASN A 70 -21.00 -6.53 -1.57
CA ASN A 70 -20.11 -7.71 -1.56
C ASN A 70 -18.72 -7.41 -0.99
N GLY A 71 -18.54 -6.23 -0.37
CA GLY A 71 -17.24 -5.75 0.08
C GLY A 71 -17.30 -4.97 1.39
N PRO A 72 -16.21 -5.01 2.18
CA PRO A 72 -16.11 -4.26 3.42
C PRO A 72 -16.01 -2.74 3.19
N HIS A 73 -16.31 -1.95 4.23
CA HIS A 73 -16.29 -0.50 4.15
C HIS A 73 -14.93 0.06 3.70
N PRO A 74 -14.87 0.90 2.64
CA PRO A 74 -13.62 1.28 1.98
C PRO A 74 -12.70 2.18 2.84
N LEU A 75 -13.27 2.98 3.75
CA LEU A 75 -12.51 3.94 4.57
C LEU A 75 -11.36 3.29 5.35
N LYS A 76 -11.57 2.07 5.88
CA LYS A 76 -10.52 1.34 6.62
C LYS A 76 -9.29 1.08 5.74
N TYR A 77 -9.51 0.77 4.47
CA TYR A 77 -8.46 0.46 3.52
C TYR A 77 -7.79 1.71 2.97
N PHE A 78 -8.52 2.83 2.85
CA PHE A 78 -7.90 4.12 2.55
C PHE A 78 -6.95 4.57 3.65
N ILE A 79 -7.35 4.44 4.92
CA ILE A 79 -6.45 4.76 6.05
C ILE A 79 -5.18 3.90 6.00
N MET A 80 -5.30 2.60 5.70
CA MET A 80 -4.14 1.71 5.53
C MET A 80 -3.27 2.10 4.32
N MET A 81 -3.90 2.46 3.20
CA MET A 81 -3.21 2.81 1.96
C MET A 81 -2.43 4.12 2.09
N PHE A 82 -2.98 5.13 2.74
CA PHE A 82 -2.29 6.40 2.97
C PHE A 82 -1.31 6.35 4.15
N GLY A 83 -1.56 5.50 5.14
CA GLY A 83 -0.67 5.35 6.29
C GLY A 83 0.59 4.53 5.99
N VAL A 84 0.46 3.45 5.19
CA VAL A 84 1.56 2.53 4.87
C VAL A 84 1.74 2.39 3.37
N GLY A 85 0.67 2.08 2.64
CA GLY A 85 0.72 1.84 1.21
C GLY A 85 -0.22 0.74 0.75
N LEU A 86 -0.25 0.54 -0.58
CA LEU A 86 -1.00 -0.55 -1.21
C LEU A 86 -0.55 -1.93 -0.70
N SER A 87 0.72 -2.06 -0.33
CA SER A 87 1.35 -3.26 0.22
C SER A 87 0.69 -3.80 1.48
N LEU A 88 0.07 -2.94 2.31
CA LEU A 88 -0.72 -3.35 3.48
C LEU A 88 -2.21 -3.42 3.15
N ALA A 89 -2.73 -2.39 2.49
CA ALA A 89 -4.17 -2.24 2.27
C ALA A 89 -4.77 -3.41 1.47
N MET A 90 -4.05 -3.87 0.44
CA MET A 90 -4.53 -4.93 -0.46
C MET A 90 -4.57 -6.31 0.22
N PRO A 91 -3.50 -6.81 0.87
CA PRO A 91 -3.57 -8.08 1.61
C PRO A 91 -4.62 -8.08 2.72
N MET A 92 -4.77 -6.96 3.45
CA MET A 92 -5.79 -6.83 4.50
C MET A 92 -7.22 -6.87 3.96
N TYR A 93 -7.44 -6.33 2.76
CA TYR A 93 -8.73 -6.40 2.08
C TYR A 93 -9.08 -7.83 1.70
N PHE A 94 -8.14 -8.55 1.08
CA PHE A 94 -8.36 -9.94 0.70
C PHE A 94 -8.50 -10.88 1.89
N LEU A 95 -7.75 -10.64 2.97
CA LEU A 95 -7.91 -11.38 4.22
C LEU A 95 -9.32 -11.25 4.78
N LYS A 96 -9.87 -10.01 4.83
CA LYS A 96 -11.23 -9.80 5.32
C LYS A 96 -12.27 -10.49 4.45
N LYS A 97 -12.17 -10.34 3.13
CA LYS A 97 -13.07 -11.01 2.18
C LYS A 97 -13.02 -12.55 2.31
N GLU A 98 -11.85 -13.12 2.63
CA GLU A 98 -11.68 -14.55 2.87
C GLU A 98 -12.20 -15.01 4.24
N MET A 99 -12.36 -14.10 5.21
CA MET A 99 -12.96 -14.40 6.51
C MET A 99 -14.49 -14.32 6.49
N GLU A 100 -15.06 -13.58 5.54
CA GLU A 100 -16.51 -13.40 5.35
C GLU A 100 -17.15 -14.46 4.42
N LYS A 101 -16.34 -15.35 3.83
CA LYS A 101 -16.78 -16.58 3.17
C LYS A 101 -16.96 -17.70 4.18
#